data_AF-A0A4Y7KN31-F1
#
_entry.id   AF-A0A4Y7KN31-F1
#
_cell.length_a   1.000
_cell.length_b   1.000
_cell.length_c   1.000
_cell.angle_alpha   90.00
_cell.angle_beta   90.00
_cell.angle_gamma   90.00
#
_symmetry.space_group_name_H-M   'P 1'
#
loop_
_entity.id
_entity.type
_entity.pdbx_description
1 polymer ?
#
loop_
_entity_poly.entity_id
_entity_poly.type
_entity_poly.pdbx_seq_one_letter_code
_entity_poly.pdbx_strand_id
1 'polypeptide(L)'
;MLSLIKYLGKWLKKYEKFPQACPCPKAAKKLGLKACDWVPSLKKLVKYLGLVLDEHFSKLVLYTEFQDELSLRLIDGVVKSLACGARLCCSVADVVENLKVEVESQNGA
;
A
#
# COMPACT_ATOMS: atom_id res chain seq x y z
N MET A 1 7.24 -0.18 -19.83
CA MET A 1 7.63 -0.53 -18.44
C MET A 1 7.72 0.71 -17.55
N LEU A 2 8.45 1.75 -17.96
CA LEU A 2 8.57 3.00 -17.17
C LEU A 2 7.22 3.66 -16.85
N SER A 3 6.28 3.67 -17.82
CA SER A 3 4.91 4.15 -17.62
C SER A 3 4.16 3.39 -16.53
N LEU A 4 4.30 2.06 -16.47
CA LEU A 4 3.69 1.22 -15.45
C LEU A 4 4.27 1.52 -14.06
N ILE A 5 5.59 1.65 -13.94
CA ILE A 5 6.25 1.98 -12.67
C ILE A 5 5.81 3.36 -12.18
N LYS A 6 5.76 4.35 -13.08
CA LYS A 6 5.23 5.70 -12.77
C LYS A 6 3.77 5.64 -12.32
N TYR A 7 2.96 4.80 -12.94
CA TYR A 7 1.55 4.61 -12.56
C TYR A 7 1.41 3.98 -11.16
N LEU A 8 2.16 2.90 -10.88
CA LEU A 8 2.18 2.26 -9.57
C LEU A 8 2.68 3.22 -8.48
N GLY A 9 3.73 3.99 -8.77
CA GLY A 9 4.27 5.01 -7.87
C GLY A 9 3.27 6.14 -7.56
N LYS A 10 2.46 6.58 -8.54
CA LYS A 10 1.39 7.57 -8.30
C LYS A 10 0.37 7.06 -7.29
N TRP A 11 -0.02 5.78 -7.39
CA TRP A 11 -0.96 5.20 -6.44
C TRP A 11 -0.34 5.04 -5.06
N LEU A 12 0.91 4.59 -4.96
CA LEU A 12 1.61 4.49 -3.67
C LEU A 12 1.67 5.84 -2.94
N LYS A 13 2.01 6.93 -3.63
CA LYS A 13 1.95 8.30 -3.07
C LYS A 13 0.56 8.66 -2.55
N LYS A 14 -0.48 8.23 -3.27
CA LYS A 14 -1.86 8.48 -2.87
C LYS A 14 -2.20 7.73 -1.59
N TYR A 15 -1.73 6.49 -1.45
CA TYR A 15 -1.88 5.67 -0.26
C TYR A 15 -1.10 6.20 0.94
N GLU A 16 0.09 6.74 0.73
CA GLU A 16 0.86 7.39 1.79
C GLU A 16 0.12 8.61 2.36
N LYS A 17 -0.46 9.45 1.48
CA LYS A 17 -1.24 10.62 1.91
C LYS A 17 -2.63 10.28 2.45
N PHE A 18 -3.25 9.23 1.92
CA PHE A 18 -4.62 8.84 2.22
C PHE A 18 -4.69 7.32 2.48
N PRO A 19 -4.21 6.84 3.64
CA PRO A 19 -4.17 5.41 3.97
C PRO A 19 -5.56 4.75 4.00
N GLN A 20 -6.61 5.53 4.23
CA GLN A 20 -8.02 5.12 4.19
C GLN A 20 -8.56 4.90 2.77
N ALA A 21 -7.83 5.27 1.72
CA ALA A 21 -8.29 5.11 0.35
C ALA A 21 -8.49 3.63 0.02
N CYS A 22 -9.69 3.25 -0.42
CA CYS A 22 -9.96 1.86 -0.80
C CYS A 22 -10.93 1.80 -1.98
N PRO A 23 -10.96 0.67 -2.71
CA PRO A 23 -12.04 0.43 -3.66
C PRO A 23 -13.38 0.52 -2.94
N CYS A 24 -14.35 1.20 -3.55
CA CYS A 24 -15.68 1.37 -2.96
C CYS A 24 -16.79 0.84 -3.90
N PRO A 25 -17.00 -0.50 -3.95
CA PRO A 25 -18.00 -1.10 -4.82
C PRO A 25 -19.43 -0.70 -4.45
N LYS A 26 -19.67 -0.37 -3.17
CA LYS A 26 -20.97 0.10 -2.70
C LYS A 26 -21.34 1.46 -3.30
N ALA A 27 -20.37 2.37 -3.42
CA ALA A 27 -20.58 3.66 -4.08
C ALA A 27 -20.79 3.49 -5.58
N ALA A 28 -20.06 2.58 -6.23
CA ALA A 28 -20.30 2.25 -7.63
C ALA A 28 -21.73 1.75 -7.86
N LYS A 29 -22.22 0.84 -7.02
CA LYS A 29 -23.58 0.26 -7.13
C LYS A 29 -24.70 1.26 -6.78
N LYS A 30 -24.55 2.04 -5.70
CA LYS A 30 -25.62 2.92 -5.19
C LYS A 30 -25.64 4.30 -5.84
N LEU A 31 -24.48 4.84 -6.22
CA LEU A 31 -24.33 6.21 -6.73
C LEU A 31 -23.91 6.26 -8.20
N GLY A 32 -23.76 5.11 -8.86
CA GLY A 32 -23.31 5.02 -10.25
C GLY A 32 -21.84 5.42 -10.46
N LEU A 33 -21.06 5.58 -9.39
CA LEU A 33 -19.67 6.03 -9.43
C LEU A 33 -18.73 4.89 -9.84
N LYS A 34 -18.81 4.45 -11.11
CA LYS A 34 -18.05 3.29 -11.63
C LYS A 34 -16.52 3.41 -11.45
N ALA A 35 -15.99 4.63 -11.38
CA ALA A 35 -14.57 4.87 -11.12
C ALA A 35 -14.09 4.32 -9.76
N CYS A 36 -14.99 4.14 -8.78
CA CYS A 36 -14.67 3.55 -7.48
C CYS A 36 -14.21 2.08 -7.58
N ASP A 37 -14.61 1.36 -8.61
CA ASP A 37 -14.19 -0.03 -8.85
C ASP A 37 -12.78 -0.11 -9.45
N TRP A 38 -12.28 0.99 -10.03
CA TRP A 38 -10.97 1.05 -10.67
C TRP A 38 -9.85 1.39 -9.70
N VAL A 39 -10.19 1.79 -8.47
CA VAL A 39 -9.21 2.05 -7.41
C VAL A 39 -8.51 0.73 -7.06
N PRO A 40 -7.20 0.59 -7.28
CA PRO A 40 -6.48 -0.61 -6.94
C PRO A 40 -6.24 -0.65 -5.43
N SER A 41 -6.46 -1.79 -4.78
CA SER A 41 -6.11 -1.93 -3.37
C SER A 41 -4.59 -1.87 -3.17
N LEU A 42 -4.14 -1.35 -2.03
CA LEU A 42 -2.72 -1.31 -1.67
C LEU A 42 -2.06 -2.70 -1.76
N LYS A 43 -2.75 -3.75 -1.33
CA LYS A 43 -2.29 -5.14 -1.46
C LYS A 43 -2.00 -5.53 -2.92
N LYS A 44 -2.88 -5.17 -3.86
CA LYS A 44 -2.66 -5.46 -5.29
C LYS A 44 -1.48 -4.65 -5.82
N LEU A 45 -1.40 -3.36 -5.48
CA LEU A 45 -0.30 -2.50 -5.90
C LEU A 45 1.07 -3.03 -5.48
N VAL A 46 1.21 -3.41 -4.20
CA VAL A 46 2.47 -3.93 -3.66
C VAL A 46 2.83 -5.26 -4.32
N LYS A 47 1.85 -6.15 -4.54
CA LYS A 47 2.09 -7.41 -5.26
C LYS A 47 2.58 -7.18 -6.69
N TYR A 48 1.92 -6.31 -7.45
CA TYR A 48 2.33 -6.01 -8.82
C TYR A 48 3.70 -5.32 -8.89
N LEU A 49 3.98 -4.41 -7.95
CA LEU A 49 5.29 -3.79 -7.86
C LEU A 49 6.37 -4.83 -7.55
N GLY A 50 6.10 -5.75 -6.60
CA GLY A 50 6.99 -6.86 -6.27
C GLY A 50 7.31 -7.74 -7.48
N LEU A 51 6.29 -8.11 -8.27
CA LEU A 51 6.46 -8.90 -9.49
C LEU A 51 7.34 -8.17 -10.52
N VAL A 52 7.10 -6.88 -10.74
CA VAL A 52 7.91 -6.07 -11.68
C VAL A 52 9.37 -5.98 -11.21
N LEU A 53 9.59 -5.84 -9.90
CA LEU A 53 10.93 -5.83 -9.33
C LEU A 53 11.60 -7.19 -9.51
N ASP A 54 10.91 -8.29 -9.22
CA ASP A 54 11.46 -9.65 -9.32
C ASP A 54 11.83 -10.03 -10.75
N GLU A 55 10.92 -9.81 -11.71
CA GLU A 55 11.13 -10.20 -13.11
C GLU A 55 12.10 -9.28 -13.88
N HIS A 56 12.27 -8.04 -13.44
CA HIS A 56 13.01 -7.01 -14.20
C HIS A 56 14.08 -6.28 -13.39
N PHE A 57 14.48 -6.80 -12.22
CA PHE A 57 15.44 -6.17 -11.32
C PHE A 57 16.68 -5.63 -12.03
N SER A 58 17.33 -6.46 -12.85
CA SER A 58 18.55 -6.09 -13.58
C SER A 58 18.35 -4.86 -14.46
N LYS A 59 17.25 -4.79 -15.22
CA LYS A 59 16.94 -3.63 -16.08
C LYS A 59 16.65 -2.37 -15.26
N LEU A 60 15.90 -2.53 -14.17
CA LEU A 60 15.51 -1.45 -13.27
C LEU A 60 16.73 -0.81 -12.59
N VAL A 61 17.73 -1.62 -12.27
CA VAL A 61 18.95 -1.15 -11.60
C VAL A 61 20.01 -0.68 -12.60
N LEU A 62 20.11 -1.28 -13.78
CA LEU A 62 21.21 -0.98 -14.72
C LEU A 62 20.92 0.20 -15.65
N TYR A 63 19.66 0.46 -16.02
CA TYR A 63 19.33 1.54 -16.95
C TYR A 63 18.96 2.84 -16.23
N THR A 64 19.60 3.92 -16.63
CA THR A 64 19.44 5.27 -16.06
C THR A 64 18.00 5.78 -16.15
N GLU A 65 17.26 5.41 -17.19
CA GLU A 65 15.85 5.76 -17.37
C GLU A 65 14.92 5.31 -16.23
N PHE A 66 15.32 4.28 -15.46
CA PHE A 66 14.59 3.79 -14.28
C PHE A 66 15.21 4.27 -12.97
N GLN A 67 16.50 4.58 -12.99
CA GLN A 67 17.27 5.10 -11.86
C GLN A 67 17.02 6.58 -11.59
N ASP A 68 16.61 7.34 -12.61
CA ASP A 68 16.31 8.75 -12.46
C ASP A 68 15.31 8.99 -11.31
N GLU A 69 15.57 10.09 -10.61
CA GLU A 69 15.07 10.60 -9.33
C GLU A 69 13.55 10.46 -9.05
N LEU A 70 12.75 10.15 -10.07
CA LEU A 70 11.29 10.13 -10.05
C LEU A 70 10.64 8.75 -9.83
N SER A 71 11.33 7.64 -10.08
CA SER A 71 10.69 6.30 -10.14
C SER A 71 11.06 5.41 -8.96
N LEU A 72 12.26 4.83 -8.93
CA LEU A 72 12.63 3.83 -7.92
C LEU A 72 12.97 4.43 -6.57
N ARG A 73 13.79 5.49 -6.52
CA ARG A 73 14.13 6.20 -5.26
C ARG A 73 12.89 6.75 -4.56
N LEU A 74 11.98 7.31 -5.36
CA LEU A 74 10.75 7.91 -4.86
C LEU A 74 9.78 6.81 -4.37
N ILE A 75 9.67 5.69 -5.08
CA ILE A 75 8.91 4.52 -4.62
C ILE A 75 9.51 3.93 -3.34
N ASP A 76 10.83 3.82 -3.24
CA ASP A 76 11.51 3.30 -2.04
C ASP A 76 11.18 4.11 -0.78
N GLY A 77 11.26 5.44 -0.87
CA GLY A 77 10.86 6.32 0.24
C GLY A 77 9.41 6.12 0.68
N VAL A 78 8.48 6.07 -0.28
CA VAL A 78 7.05 5.86 -0.02
C VAL A 78 6.79 4.48 0.58
N VAL A 79 7.45 3.43 0.07
CA VAL A 79 7.32 2.06 0.58
C VAL A 79 7.85 1.97 2.01
N LYS A 80 8.99 2.60 2.32
CA LYS A 80 9.54 2.66 3.68
C LYS A 80 8.59 3.36 4.65
N SER A 81 8.02 4.49 4.24
CA SER A 81 7.01 5.25 5.00
C SER A 81 5.78 4.39 5.29
N LEU A 82 5.19 3.78 4.26
CA LEU A 82 4.04 2.87 4.40
C LEU A 82 4.35 1.65 5.27
N ALA A 83 5.54 1.05 5.13
CA ALA A 83 5.97 -0.08 5.96
C ALA A 83 6.19 0.32 7.43
N CYS A 84 6.69 1.53 7.68
CA CYS A 84 6.78 2.10 9.03
C CYS A 84 5.38 2.26 9.64
N GLY A 85 4.45 2.88 8.91
CA GLY A 85 3.07 3.02 9.33
C GLY A 85 2.40 1.67 9.61
N ALA A 86 2.57 0.69 8.72
CA ALA A 86 2.02 -0.65 8.89
C ALA A 86 2.55 -1.34 10.16
N ARG A 87 3.86 -1.25 10.44
CA ARG A 87 4.46 -1.81 11.67
C ARG A 87 3.87 -1.18 12.93
N LEU A 88 3.74 0.15 12.96
CA LEU A 88 3.12 0.86 14.07
C LEU A 88 1.66 0.40 14.27
N CYS A 89 0.88 0.30 13.20
CA CYS A 89 -0.50 -0.17 13.27
C CYS A 89 -0.61 -1.62 13.77
N CYS A 90 0.31 -2.50 13.37
CA CYS A 90 0.37 -3.87 13.90
C CYS A 90 0.63 -3.86 15.41
N SER A 91 1.63 -3.12 15.88
CA SER A 91 1.90 -3.03 17.33
C SER A 91 0.72 -2.50 18.13
N VAL A 92 -0.02 -1.53 17.59
CA VAL A 92 -1.26 -1.04 18.23
C VAL A 92 -2.34 -2.12 18.24
N ALA A 93 -2.51 -2.86 17.15
CA ALA A 93 -3.47 -3.96 17.08
C ALA A 93 -3.13 -5.05 18.11
N ASP A 94 -1.86 -5.40 18.25
CA ASP A 94 -1.38 -6.38 19.24
C ASP A 94 -1.71 -5.90 20.68
N VAL A 95 -1.45 -4.62 20.99
CA VAL A 95 -1.82 -4.02 22.28
C VAL A 95 -3.33 -4.06 22.52
N VAL A 96 -4.14 -3.74 21.51
CA VAL A 96 -5.61 -3.79 21.61
C VAL A 96 -6.10 -5.22 21.86
N GLU A 97 -5.52 -6.23 21.22
CA GLU A 97 -5.87 -7.62 21.49
C GLU A 97 -5.48 -8.04 22.91
N ASN A 98 -4.26 -7.71 23.36
CA ASN A 98 -3.82 -8.02 24.72
C ASN A 98 -4.73 -7.39 25.78
N LEU A 99 -5.11 -6.11 25.61
CA LEU A 99 -6.03 -5.43 26.53
C LEU A 99 -7.43 -6.08 26.55
N LYS A 100 -7.93 -6.55 25.40
CA LYS A 100 -9.21 -7.28 25.36
C LYS A 100 -9.13 -8.57 26.16
N VAL A 101 -8.05 -9.34 26.01
CA VAL A 101 -7.83 -10.59 26.77
C VAL A 101 -7.76 -10.32 28.27
N GLU A 102 -7.08 -9.25 28.69
CA GLU A 102 -7.03 -8.86 30.11
C GLU A 102 -8.42 -8.52 30.66
N VAL A 103 -9.21 -7.72 29.95
CA VAL A 103 -10.58 -7.36 30.37
C VAL A 103 -11.50 -8.59 30.45
N GLU A 104 -11.39 -9.51 29.50
CA GLU A 104 -12.16 -10.76 29.52
C GLU A 104 -11.76 -11.67 30.69
N SER A 105 -10.46 -11.70 31.05
CA SER A 105 -9.98 -12.44 32.22
C SER A 105 -10.43 -11.87 33.56
N GLN A 106 -10.64 -10.55 33.65
CA GLN A 106 -11.12 -9.88 34.87
C GLN A 106 -12.64 -9.98 35.07
N ASN A 107 -13.42 -10.08 33.99
CA ASN A 107 -14.88 -10.25 34.05
C ASN A 107 -15.33 -11.71 34.24
N GLY A 108 -14.40 -12.67 34.14
CA GLY A 108 -14.63 -14.09 34.38
C GLY A 108 -14.27 -14.59 35.79
N ALA A 109 -13.83 -13.69 36.67
CA ALA A 109 -13.56 -13.93 38.10
C ALA A 109 -14.64 -13.25 38.96
#